data_AF-A0A1Q9V1D8-F1
#
_entry.id   AF-A0A1Q9V1D8-F1
#
_cell.length_a   1.000
_cell.length_b   1.000
_cell.length_c   1.000
_cell.angle_alpha   90.00
_cell.angle_beta   90.00
_cell.angle_gamma   90.00
#
_symmetry.space_group_name_H-M   'P 1'
#
loop_
_entity.id
_entity.type
_entity.pdbx_description
1 polymer ?
#
loop_
_entity_poly.entity_id
_entity_poly.type
_entity_poly.pdbx_seq_one_letter_code
_entity_poly.pdbx_strand_id
1 'polypeptide(L)'
;MQVTDLVTLPAELVGQPGHVSRHCTRHGEPAARYRDFKLQSSVKLEGSRWWSANVLTMSSDAGDYAKKVKVAEVTGWPLCSRCLRMRARWMVVAAVLFYGGLLAVASPFVAAIFVDVPGWMAGVGAAGFVALPVSAWPFSRGSIPRVIGARTSADGAFVVVRSPSSEFVSGLPDGEWHRGGSGP
;
A
#
# COMPACT_ATOMS: atom_id res chain seq x y z
N MET A 1 22.64 -8.02 12.26
CA MET A 1 22.00 -6.97 13.09
C MET A 1 21.90 -5.73 12.22
N GLN A 2 20.72 -5.41 11.68
CA GLN A 2 20.52 -4.21 10.86
C GLN A 2 20.05 -3.09 11.78
N VAL A 3 20.88 -2.05 11.93
CA VAL A 3 20.43 -0.76 12.45
C VAL A 3 19.36 -0.27 11.47
N THR A 4 18.10 -0.32 11.89
CA THR A 4 17.00 0.25 11.11
C THR A 4 17.09 1.76 11.25
N ASP A 5 17.83 2.41 10.36
CA ASP A 5 17.78 3.87 10.23
C ASP A 5 16.34 4.30 9.96
N LEU A 6 15.79 5.09 10.87
CA LEU A 6 14.47 5.67 10.75
C LEU A 6 14.64 7.15 10.42
N VAL A 7 13.95 7.63 9.38
CA VAL A 7 13.86 9.06 9.11
C VAL A 7 12.41 9.50 9.27
N THR A 8 12.21 10.51 10.11
CA THR A 8 10.89 11.13 10.33
C THR A 8 10.87 12.51 9.70
N LEU A 9 9.93 12.70 8.79
CA LEU A 9 9.68 13.95 8.07
C LEU A 9 8.35 14.54 8.55
N PRO A 10 8.23 15.85 8.81
CA PRO A 10 6.95 16.48 9.11
C PRO A 10 5.97 16.31 7.94
N ALA A 11 4.73 15.93 8.22
CA ALA A 11 3.71 15.72 7.17
C ALA A 11 3.44 17.00 6.36
N GLU A 12 3.52 18.15 7.02
CA GLU A 12 3.33 19.47 6.40
C GLU A 12 4.44 19.80 5.39
N LEU A 13 5.67 19.41 5.70
CA LEU A 13 6.82 19.56 4.79
C LEU A 13 6.67 18.70 3.54
N VAL A 14 6.24 17.45 3.73
CA VAL A 14 6.07 16.46 2.66
C VAL A 14 4.85 16.78 1.77
N GLY A 15 3.90 17.56 2.28
CA GLY A 15 2.76 18.06 1.51
C GLY A 15 3.12 19.18 0.52
N GLN A 16 4.28 19.82 0.66
CA GLN A 16 4.70 20.91 -0.21
C GLN A 16 5.55 20.42 -1.39
N PRO A 17 5.26 20.85 -2.63
CA PRO A 17 6.08 20.50 -3.78
C PRO A 17 7.51 21.02 -3.60
N GLY A 18 8.51 20.19 -3.92
CA GLY A 18 9.92 20.57 -3.92
C GLY A 18 10.70 20.37 -2.62
N HIS A 19 10.04 19.99 -1.52
CA HIS A 19 10.70 19.74 -0.22
C HIS A 19 11.12 18.28 0.01
N VAL A 20 10.95 17.45 -1.02
CA VAL A 20 11.39 16.05 -1.02
C VAL A 20 12.60 15.86 -1.92
N SER A 21 13.52 14.99 -1.50
CA SER A 21 14.75 14.67 -2.24
C SER A 21 14.44 14.23 -3.68
N ARG A 22 15.38 14.48 -4.60
CA ARG A 22 15.29 14.05 -6.01
C ARG A 22 15.59 12.55 -6.20
N HIS A 23 16.04 11.87 -5.14
CA HIS A 23 16.38 10.44 -5.17
C HIS A 23 15.26 9.59 -4.56
N CYS A 24 15.12 8.36 -5.01
CA CYS A 24 14.11 7.45 -4.47
C CYS A 24 14.49 6.97 -3.06
N THR A 25 13.56 7.04 -2.11
CA THR A 25 13.78 6.62 -0.71
C THR A 25 14.38 5.24 -0.52
N ARG A 26 14.04 4.28 -1.39
CA ARG A 26 14.41 2.88 -1.21
C ARG A 26 15.70 2.48 -1.90
N HIS A 27 15.99 3.09 -3.03
CA HIS A 27 17.06 2.63 -3.93
C HIS A 27 18.14 3.68 -4.18
N GLY A 28 17.96 4.93 -3.73
CA GLY A 28 18.92 6.01 -3.99
C GLY A 28 18.98 6.49 -5.44
N GLU A 29 18.32 5.80 -6.38
CA GLU A 29 18.29 6.18 -7.79
C GLU A 29 17.54 7.50 -8.04
N PRO A 30 17.91 8.28 -9.06
CA PRO A 30 17.21 9.50 -9.43
C PRO A 30 15.73 9.22 -9.76
N ALA A 31 14.86 10.16 -9.38
CA ALA A 31 13.44 10.05 -9.61
C ALA A 31 13.13 10.00 -11.12
N ALA A 32 12.48 8.92 -11.55
CA ALA A 32 11.95 8.79 -12.90
C ALA A 32 10.54 9.40 -13.02
N ARG A 33 9.79 9.42 -11.92
CA ARG A 33 8.51 10.13 -11.79
C ARG A 33 8.33 10.65 -10.37
N TYR A 34 7.57 11.74 -10.29
CA TYR A 34 7.01 12.24 -9.04
C TYR A 34 5.52 11.85 -8.98
N ARG A 35 5.05 11.42 -7.82
CA ARG A 35 3.64 11.05 -7.62
C ARG A 35 3.12 11.62 -6.33
N ASP A 36 1.92 12.16 -6.43
CA ASP A 36 1.13 12.57 -5.28
C ASP A 36 0.37 11.36 -4.76
N PHE A 37 0.32 11.21 -3.43
CA PHE A 37 -0.47 10.17 -2.80
C PHE A 37 -0.85 10.58 -1.38
N LYS A 38 -1.94 10.00 -0.90
CA LYS A 38 -2.43 10.23 0.45
C LYS A 38 -1.95 9.10 1.34
N LEU A 39 -1.18 9.43 2.39
CA LEU A 39 -0.87 8.49 3.47
C LEU A 39 -1.94 8.61 4.54
N GLN A 40 -2.65 7.52 4.76
CA GLN A 40 -3.61 7.43 5.86
C GLN A 40 -2.87 7.00 7.13
N SER A 41 -3.04 7.72 8.25
CA SER A 41 -2.52 7.30 9.55
C SER A 41 -3.06 5.93 9.92
N SER A 42 -2.14 5.00 10.18
CA SER A 42 -2.48 3.68 10.69
C SER A 42 -2.79 3.82 12.18
N VAL A 43 -4.03 4.17 12.52
CA VAL A 43 -4.48 4.11 13.91
C VAL A 43 -4.43 2.64 14.34
N LYS A 44 -3.58 2.34 15.33
CA LYS A 44 -3.52 1.03 15.95
C LYS A 44 -4.83 0.87 16.73
N LEU A 45 -5.78 0.11 16.20
CA LEU A 45 -6.96 -0.29 16.97
C LEU A 45 -6.45 -1.22 18.08
N GLU A 46 -6.27 -0.68 19.28
CA GLU A 46 -6.08 -1.48 20.50
C GLU A 46 -7.37 -2.25 20.76
N GLY A 47 -7.37 -3.52 20.35
CA GLY A 47 -8.50 -4.40 20.55
C GLY A 47 -8.33 -5.70 19.80
N SER A 48 -7.84 -6.72 20.49
CA SER A 48 -7.88 -8.11 20.09
C SER A 48 -9.33 -8.58 19.88
N ARG A 49 -9.92 -8.33 18.71
CA ARG A 49 -11.31 -8.74 18.45
C ARG A 49 -11.60 -9.18 17.01
N TRP A 50 -10.60 -9.78 16.37
CA TRP A 50 -10.74 -10.44 15.06
C TRP A 50 -11.76 -11.59 15.02
N TRP A 51 -12.33 -11.98 16.17
CA TRP A 51 -13.36 -13.04 16.29
C TRP A 51 -14.81 -12.52 16.34
N SER A 52 -15.08 -11.22 16.49
CA SER A 52 -16.47 -10.72 16.53
C SER A 52 -16.89 -10.14 15.19
N ALA A 53 -17.04 -11.02 14.19
CA ALA A 53 -17.51 -10.68 12.85
C ALA A 53 -19.05 -10.49 12.85
N ASN A 54 -19.54 -9.35 13.34
CA ASN A 54 -20.90 -8.90 13.06
C ASN A 54 -20.85 -7.79 11.99
N VAL A 55 -21.60 -7.95 10.91
CA VAL A 55 -21.67 -7.00 9.77
C VAL A 55 -22.11 -5.61 10.23
N LEU A 56 -22.93 -5.54 11.28
CA LEU A 56 -23.40 -4.29 11.88
C LEU A 56 -22.31 -3.55 12.69
N THR A 57 -21.32 -4.26 13.24
CA THR A 57 -20.17 -3.63 13.92
C THR A 57 -19.10 -3.15 12.93
N MET A 58 -19.00 -3.75 11.74
CA MET A 58 -18.05 -3.27 10.72
C MET A 58 -18.36 -1.87 10.19
N SER A 59 -19.63 -1.47 10.10
CA SER A 59 -20.01 -0.13 9.62
C SER A 59 -19.80 0.96 10.68
N SER A 60 -20.02 0.66 11.97
CA SER A 60 -19.69 1.56 13.07
C SER A 60 -18.18 1.74 13.23
N ASP A 61 -17.42 0.64 13.12
CA ASP A 61 -15.96 0.67 13.22
C ASP A 61 -15.33 1.43 12.05
N ALA A 62 -15.91 1.34 10.83
CA ALA A 62 -15.46 2.10 9.68
C ALA A 62 -15.69 3.62 9.86
N GLY A 63 -16.80 4.03 10.49
CA GLY A 63 -17.08 5.43 10.80
C GLY A 63 -16.14 6.01 11.85
N ASP A 64 -15.83 5.24 12.90
CA ASP A 64 -14.89 5.66 13.95
C ASP A 64 -13.43 5.63 13.48
N TYR A 65 -13.09 4.71 12.57
CA TYR A 65 -11.81 4.70 11.87
C TYR A 65 -11.67 5.93 10.97
N ALA A 66 -12.68 6.24 10.15
CA ALA A 66 -12.66 7.41 9.27
C ALA A 66 -12.55 8.75 10.04
N LYS A 67 -13.14 8.86 11.25
CA LYS A 67 -13.02 10.05 12.09
C LYS A 67 -11.63 10.21 12.74
N LYS A 68 -10.87 9.13 12.92
CA LYS A 68 -9.56 9.14 13.58
C LYS A 68 -8.37 9.08 12.61
N VAL A 69 -8.61 8.64 11.37
CA VAL A 69 -7.59 8.62 10.33
C VAL A 69 -7.30 10.04 9.88
N LYS A 70 -6.14 10.56 10.28
CA LYS A 70 -5.59 11.77 9.70
C LYS A 70 -4.89 11.40 8.40
N VAL A 71 -5.25 12.09 7.33
CA VAL A 71 -4.67 11.89 6.00
C VAL A 71 -3.56 12.90 5.82
N ALA A 72 -2.32 12.44 5.77
CA ALA A 72 -1.20 13.26 5.32
C ALA A 72 -1.17 13.20 3.78
N GLU A 73 -1.40 14.33 3.14
CA GLU A 73 -1.20 14.46 1.70
C GLU A 73 0.30 14.59 1.43
N VAL A 74 0.82 13.70 0.61
CA VAL A 74 2.22 13.71 0.16
C VAL A 74 2.23 14.14 -1.29
N THR A 75 2.89 15.26 -1.56
CA THR A 75 2.93 15.85 -2.89
C THR A 75 4.33 15.65 -3.47
N GLY A 76 4.41 15.14 -4.70
CA GLY A 76 5.63 15.09 -5.47
C GLY A 76 6.68 14.08 -5.00
N TRP A 77 6.30 12.91 -4.49
CA TRP A 77 7.31 11.95 -3.97
C TRP A 77 8.12 11.25 -5.07
N PRO A 78 9.45 11.12 -4.91
CA PRO A 78 10.34 10.55 -5.91
C PRO A 78 10.20 9.02 -6.03
N LEU A 79 9.87 8.55 -7.23
CA LEU A 79 9.86 7.12 -7.58
C LEU A 79 10.90 6.82 -8.67
N CYS A 80 11.83 5.92 -8.38
CA CYS A 80 12.78 5.41 -9.38
C CYS A 80 12.12 4.39 -10.33
N SER A 81 12.80 4.11 -11.44
CA SER A 81 12.36 3.13 -12.44
C SER A 81 12.16 1.72 -11.86
N ARG A 82 12.96 1.31 -10.87
CA ARG A 82 12.83 0.02 -10.18
C ARG A 82 11.54 -0.07 -9.37
N CYS A 83 11.21 0.98 -8.60
CA CYS A 83 9.97 1.05 -7.84
C CYS A 83 8.75 1.05 -8.76
N LEU A 84 8.80 1.76 -9.89
CA LEU A 84 7.73 1.76 -10.89
C LEU A 84 7.53 0.38 -11.52
N ARG A 85 8.62 -0.31 -11.90
CA ARG A 85 8.54 -1.68 -12.45
C ARG A 85 8.01 -2.68 -11.43
N MET A 86 8.45 -2.60 -10.17
CA MET A 86 7.95 -3.46 -9.10
C MET A 86 6.45 -3.26 -8.90
N ARG A 87 6.00 -2.00 -8.84
CA ARG A 87 4.57 -1.66 -8.76
C ARG A 87 3.79 -2.21 -9.95
N ALA A 88 4.28 -2.00 -11.17
CA ALA A 88 3.62 -2.47 -12.38
C ALA A 88 3.48 -4.00 -12.37
N ARG A 89 4.54 -4.73 -12.00
CA ARG A 89 4.51 -6.20 -11.87
C ARG A 89 3.45 -6.66 -10.88
N TRP A 90 3.41 -6.07 -9.68
CA TRP A 90 2.40 -6.43 -8.68
C TRP A 90 0.98 -6.08 -9.12
N MET A 91 0.78 -4.95 -9.80
CA MET A 91 -0.52 -4.56 -10.34
C MET A 91 -0.98 -5.47 -11.47
N VAL A 92 -0.07 -5.93 -12.33
CA VAL A 92 -0.37 -6.92 -13.38
C VAL A 92 -0.77 -8.25 -12.75
N VAL A 93 -0.02 -8.73 -11.75
CA VAL A 93 -0.37 -9.98 -11.03
C VAL A 93 -1.73 -9.85 -10.35
N ALA A 94 -2.01 -8.71 -9.70
CA ALA A 94 -3.32 -8.45 -9.09
C ALA A 94 -4.44 -8.42 -10.14
N ALA A 95 -4.24 -7.75 -11.27
CA ALA A 95 -5.21 -7.68 -12.36
C ALA A 95 -5.49 -9.06 -12.97
N VAL A 96 -4.46 -9.86 -13.22
CA VAL A 96 -4.62 -11.23 -13.74
C VAL A 96 -5.41 -12.10 -12.78
N LEU A 97 -5.12 -12.06 -11.48
CA LEU A 97 -5.87 -12.82 -10.48
C LEU A 97 -7.32 -12.34 -10.35
N PHE A 98 -7.54 -11.02 -10.39
CA PHE A 98 -8.87 -10.44 -10.27
C PHE A 98 -9.73 -10.74 -11.51
N TYR A 99 -9.28 -10.33 -12.69
CA TYR A 99 -10.03 -10.53 -13.93
C TYR A 99 -10.08 -12.01 -14.33
N GLY A 100 -8.98 -12.74 -14.16
CA GLY A 100 -8.95 -14.18 -14.38
C GLY A 100 -9.88 -14.93 -13.42
N GLY A 101 -9.88 -14.56 -12.14
CA GLY A 101 -10.80 -15.10 -11.14
C GLY A 101 -12.26 -14.78 -11.46
N LEU A 102 -12.55 -13.54 -11.86
CA LEU A 102 -13.90 -13.12 -12.25
C LEU A 102 -14.41 -13.89 -13.47
N LEU A 103 -13.59 -14.03 -14.51
CA LEU A 103 -13.94 -14.79 -15.71
C LEU A 103 -14.13 -16.28 -15.38
N ALA A 104 -13.26 -16.85 -14.53
CA ALA A 104 -13.39 -18.23 -14.08
C ALA A 104 -14.70 -18.46 -13.31
N VAL A 105 -15.11 -17.52 -12.45
CA VAL A 105 -16.41 -17.57 -11.75
C VAL A 105 -17.59 -17.42 -12.72
N ALA A 106 -17.50 -16.50 -13.68
CA ALA A 106 -18.60 -16.23 -14.61
C ALA A 106 -18.77 -17.34 -15.66
N SER A 107 -17.69 -18.02 -16.04
CA SER A 107 -17.66 -18.97 -17.15
C SER A 107 -18.68 -20.13 -17.05
N PRO A 108 -18.94 -20.77 -15.89
CA PRO A 108 -19.91 -21.85 -15.80
C PRO A 108 -21.35 -21.34 -15.96
N PHE A 109 -21.65 -20.12 -15.48
CA PHE A 109 -22.97 -19.50 -15.66
C PHE A 109 -23.24 -19.17 -17.11
N VAL A 110 -22.25 -18.62 -17.82
CA VAL A 110 -22.37 -18.33 -19.25
C VAL A 110 -22.51 -19.63 -20.04
N ALA A 111 -21.72 -20.66 -19.72
CA ALA A 111 -21.79 -21.95 -20.38
C ALA A 111 -23.16 -22.64 -20.19
N ALA A 112 -23.74 -22.57 -18.99
CA ALA A 112 -25.04 -23.17 -18.66
C ALA A 112 -26.21 -22.65 -19.50
N ILE A 113 -26.08 -21.47 -20.10
CA ILE A 113 -27.11 -20.91 -21.00
C ILE A 113 -27.18 -21.68 -22.32
N PHE A 114 -26.06 -22.23 -22.77
CA PHE A 114 -25.94 -22.83 -24.11
C PHE A 114 -25.85 -24.36 -24.07
N VAL A 115 -25.28 -24.92 -23.01
CA VAL A 115 -24.96 -26.36 -22.91
C VAL A 115 -25.07 -26.86 -21.48
N ASP A 116 -25.23 -28.18 -21.34
CA ASP A 116 -25.08 -28.86 -20.04
C ASP A 116 -23.64 -28.73 -19.54
N VAL A 117 -23.50 -28.24 -18.32
CA VAL A 117 -22.20 -27.90 -17.74
C VAL A 117 -21.57 -29.14 -17.11
N PRO A 118 -20.38 -29.59 -17.56
CA PRO A 118 -19.69 -30.70 -16.95
C PRO A 118 -19.17 -30.33 -15.55
N GLY A 119 -19.16 -31.29 -14.62
CA GLY A 119 -18.84 -31.04 -13.20
C GLY A 119 -17.48 -30.39 -12.93
N TRP A 120 -16.49 -30.53 -13.82
CA TRP A 120 -15.19 -29.87 -13.67
C TRP A 120 -15.26 -28.34 -13.75
N MET A 121 -16.27 -27.79 -14.43
CA MET A 121 -16.48 -26.33 -14.49
C MET A 121 -16.87 -25.76 -13.11
N ALA A 122 -17.49 -26.54 -12.23
CA ALA A 122 -17.69 -26.13 -10.84
C ALA A 122 -16.36 -25.94 -10.12
N GLY A 123 -15.36 -26.79 -10.40
CA GLY A 123 -13.99 -26.63 -9.90
C GLY A 123 -13.31 -25.35 -10.39
N VAL A 124 -13.52 -24.98 -11.66
CA VAL A 124 -13.01 -23.71 -12.21
C VAL A 124 -13.67 -22.51 -11.55
N GLY A 125 -14.98 -22.54 -11.36
CA GLY A 125 -15.72 -21.50 -10.65
C GLY A 125 -15.23 -21.33 -9.20
N ALA A 126 -15.02 -22.44 -8.48
CA ALA A 126 -14.48 -22.44 -7.12
C ALA A 126 -13.05 -21.87 -7.07
N ALA A 127 -12.17 -22.26 -8.00
CA ALA A 127 -10.83 -21.72 -8.09
C ALA A 127 -10.83 -20.21 -8.36
N GLY A 128 -11.70 -19.74 -9.26
CA GLY A 128 -11.91 -18.32 -9.53
C GLY A 128 -12.38 -17.55 -8.29
N PHE A 129 -13.31 -18.13 -7.54
CA PHE A 129 -13.82 -17.54 -6.30
C PHE A 129 -12.72 -17.36 -5.24
N VAL A 130 -11.80 -18.32 -5.12
CA VAL A 130 -10.63 -18.20 -4.22
C VAL A 130 -9.59 -17.20 -4.76
N ALA A 131 -9.41 -17.11 -6.07
CA ALA A 131 -8.45 -16.17 -6.67
C ALA A 131 -8.81 -14.71 -6.40
N LEU A 132 -10.11 -14.37 -6.34
CA LEU A 132 -10.60 -13.01 -6.07
C LEU A 132 -10.08 -12.42 -4.73
N PRO A 133 -10.32 -13.01 -3.54
CA PRO A 133 -9.77 -12.48 -2.29
C PRO A 133 -8.23 -12.53 -2.25
N VAL A 134 -7.62 -13.56 -2.87
CA VAL A 134 -6.16 -13.67 -2.96
C VAL A 134 -5.54 -12.52 -3.76
N SER A 135 -6.26 -11.96 -4.75
CA SER A 135 -5.82 -10.81 -5.55
C SER A 135 -5.57 -9.53 -4.72
N ALA A 136 -6.15 -9.42 -3.52
CA ALA A 136 -5.90 -8.28 -2.63
C ALA A 136 -4.45 -8.23 -2.13
N TRP A 137 -3.78 -9.38 -2.01
CA TRP A 137 -2.39 -9.46 -1.56
C TRP A 137 -1.38 -8.80 -2.51
N PRO A 138 -1.33 -9.17 -3.81
CA PRO A 138 -0.45 -8.48 -4.76
C PRO A 138 -0.85 -7.01 -4.96
N PHE A 139 -2.15 -6.68 -4.88
CA PHE A 139 -2.61 -5.30 -4.92
C PHE A 139 -2.04 -4.47 -3.75
N SER A 140 -2.10 -5.00 -2.53
CA SER A 140 -1.50 -4.38 -1.35
C SER A 140 0.02 -4.23 -1.46
N ARG A 141 0.71 -5.24 -2.01
CA ARG A 141 2.15 -5.22 -2.28
C ARG A 141 2.55 -4.15 -3.30
N GLY A 142 1.72 -3.91 -4.31
CA GLY A 142 1.91 -2.88 -5.33
C GLY A 142 1.54 -1.45 -4.89
N SER A 143 0.96 -1.27 -3.71
CA SER A 143 0.55 0.04 -3.22
C SER A 143 1.75 0.98 -2.99
N ILE A 144 1.57 2.27 -3.28
CA ILE A 144 2.64 3.27 -3.17
C ILE A 144 3.29 3.27 -1.77
N PRO A 145 2.55 3.30 -0.64
CA PRO A 145 3.14 3.31 0.70
C PRO A 145 4.03 2.10 0.97
N ARG A 146 3.65 0.91 0.47
CA ARG A 146 4.41 -0.33 0.63
C ARG A 146 5.70 -0.33 -0.20
N VAL A 147 5.65 0.22 -1.41
CA VAL A 147 6.80 0.29 -2.32
C VAL A 147 7.85 1.25 -1.80
N ILE A 148 7.43 2.44 -1.32
CA ILE A 148 8.35 3.48 -0.83
C ILE A 148 8.82 3.25 0.62
N GLY A 149 8.18 2.34 1.36
CA GLY A 149 8.54 2.04 2.75
C GLY A 149 8.17 3.15 3.75
N ALA A 150 7.28 4.06 3.36
CA ALA A 150 6.82 5.17 4.19
C ALA A 150 5.52 4.80 4.92
N ARG A 151 5.42 5.24 6.17
CA ARG A 151 4.21 5.15 6.99
C ARG A 151 4.01 6.46 7.70
N THR A 152 2.78 6.87 7.88
CA THR A 152 2.45 7.96 8.80
C THR A 152 2.53 7.48 10.25
N SER A 153 2.93 8.39 11.14
CA SER A 153 2.85 8.21 12.58
C SER A 153 1.39 8.08 13.04
N ALA A 154 1.17 7.57 14.25
CA ALA A 154 -0.16 7.31 14.78
C ALA A 154 -1.00 8.60 14.94
N ASP A 155 -0.34 9.71 15.22
CA ASP A 155 -0.92 11.05 15.31
C ASP A 155 -1.05 11.76 13.94
N GLY A 156 -0.50 11.17 12.88
CA GLY A 156 -0.51 11.72 11.52
C GLY A 156 0.41 12.93 11.30
N ALA A 157 1.20 13.33 12.30
CA ALA A 157 2.06 14.50 12.24
C ALA A 157 3.35 14.27 11.44
N PHE A 158 3.82 13.01 11.36
CA PHE A 158 5.09 12.66 10.74
C PHE A 158 4.94 11.53 9.71
N VAL A 159 5.69 11.63 8.62
CA VAL A 159 5.95 10.56 7.67
C VAL A 159 7.26 9.88 8.08
N VAL A 160 7.14 8.62 8.49
CA VAL A 160 8.22 7.75 8.92
C VAL A 160 8.66 6.87 7.75
N VAL A 161 9.91 7.02 7.32
CA VAL A 161 10.54 6.19 6.30
C VAL A 161 11.51 5.23 6.97
N ARG A 162 11.33 3.92 6.73
CA ARG A 162 12.23 2.88 7.26
C ARG A 162 13.35 2.59 6.26
N SER A 163 14.58 2.59 6.76
CA SER A 163 15.81 2.29 5.99
C SER A 163 15.91 3.09 4.69
N PRO A 164 15.88 4.44 4.75
CA PRO A 164 16.08 5.26 3.56
C PRO A 164 17.50 5.11 3.02
N SER A 165 17.66 5.20 1.71
CA SER A 165 18.96 5.27 1.05
C SER A 165 19.72 6.54 1.41
N SER A 166 21.06 6.49 1.46
CA SER A 166 21.94 7.62 1.75
C SER A 166 21.68 8.83 0.86
N GLU A 167 21.43 8.61 -0.43
CA GLU A 167 21.23 9.65 -1.46
C GLU A 167 19.88 10.37 -1.28
N PHE A 168 18.90 9.67 -0.70
CA PHE A 168 17.64 10.29 -0.31
C PHE A 168 17.88 11.25 0.85
N VAL A 169 18.58 10.78 1.88
CA VAL A 169 18.84 11.54 3.11
C VAL A 169 19.72 12.76 2.84
N SER A 170 20.73 12.64 1.98
CA SER A 170 21.59 13.77 1.61
C SER A 170 20.88 14.85 0.78
N GLY A 171 19.71 14.54 0.21
CA GLY A 171 18.91 15.49 -0.56
C GLY A 171 17.76 16.11 0.24
N LEU A 172 17.67 15.84 1.54
CA LEU A 172 16.68 16.47 2.42
C LEU A 172 17.21 17.82 2.91
N PRO A 173 16.33 18.82 3.12
CA PRO A 173 16.72 20.10 3.72
C PRO A 173 17.27 19.89 5.15
N ASP A 174 18.37 20.57 5.48
CA ASP A 174 19.01 20.46 6.79
C ASP A 174 18.11 21.04 7.89
N GLY A 175 17.96 20.31 9.00
CA GLY A 175 17.26 20.79 10.21
C GLY A 175 15.77 20.48 10.29
N GLU A 176 15.14 19.93 9.25
CA GLU A 176 13.68 19.69 9.20
C GLU A 176 13.29 18.21 9.32
N TRP A 177 14.25 17.33 9.61
CA TRP A 177 14.02 15.90 9.77
C TRP A 177 14.85 15.33 10.91
N HIS A 178 14.36 14.25 11.53
CA HIS A 178 15.07 13.57 12.60
C HIS A 178 15.48 12.16 12.15
N ARG A 179 16.76 11.82 12.39
CA ARG A 179 17.24 10.44 12.29
C ARG A 179 16.96 9.74 13.61
N GLY A 180 15.93 8.92 13.65
CA GLY A 180 15.65 8.05 14.78
C GLY A 180 16.52 6.79 14.69
N GLY A 181 17.37 6.57 15.69
CA GLY A 181 17.86 5.22 15.96
C GLY A 181 16.70 4.43 16.57
N SER A 182 16.37 3.25 16.04
CA SER A 182 15.48 2.34 16.75
C SER A 182 16.15 1.99 18.09
N GLY A 183 15.71 2.63 19.17
CA GLY A 183 16.05 2.22 20.52
C GLY A 183 15.69 0.73 20.71
N PRO A 184 16.51 -0.02 21.46
CA PRO A 184 16.38 -1.47 21.62
C PRO A 184 14.99 -1.91 22.11
#